data_AF-A0A3M1ZM46-F1
#
_entry.id   AF-A0A3M1ZM46-F1
#
_cell.length_a   1.000
_cell.length_b   1.000
_cell.length_c   1.000
_cell.angle_alpha   90.00
_cell.angle_beta   90.00
_cell.angle_gamma   90.00
#
_symmetry.space_group_name_H-M   'P 1'
#
loop_
_entity.id
_entity.type
_entity.pdbx_description
1 polymer ?
#
loop_
_entity_poly.entity_id
_entity_poly.type
_entity_poly.pdbx_seq_one_letter_code
_entity_poly.pdbx_strand_id
1 'polypeptide(L)'
;MKGRWLSLLWLACLLCLPIPCLAGGMLDGEWLVTTSIRIPGMGTMPGGTHRHCYDDQDSPYPARADERCHLVSMKQLANTVQWHVHCQTSSGESEIRGETTRTGEQMHGSMHITSADGNMDMVMDGRYLGPCAAHP
;
A
#
# COMPACT_ATOMS: atom_id res chain seq x y z
N MET A 1 -60.34 9.81 -0.16
CA MET A 1 -59.34 8.73 -0.38
C MET A 1 -58.06 9.22 -1.09
N LYS A 2 -57.61 10.47 -0.89
CA LYS A 2 -56.48 11.07 -1.64
C LYS A 2 -55.22 11.34 -0.80
N GLY A 3 -55.28 11.14 0.52
CA GLY A 3 -54.20 11.52 1.45
C GLY A 3 -53.30 10.38 1.93
N ARG A 4 -53.61 9.12 1.62
CA ARG A 4 -52.82 7.96 2.12
C ARG A 4 -51.64 7.57 1.23
N TRP A 5 -51.59 8.08 -0.01
CA TRP A 5 -50.53 7.72 -0.98
C TRP A 5 -49.32 8.66 -0.92
N LEU A 6 -49.50 9.91 -0.45
CA LEU A 6 -48.37 10.83 -0.25
C LEU A 6 -47.52 10.47 0.98
N SER A 7 -48.09 9.80 1.99
CA SER A 7 -47.36 9.43 3.22
C SER A 7 -46.42 8.24 3.04
N LEU A 8 -46.65 7.38 2.03
CA LEU A 8 -45.77 6.24 1.74
C LEU A 8 -44.52 6.63 0.92
N LEU A 9 -44.58 7.72 0.15
CA LEU A 9 -43.45 8.24 -0.62
C LEU A 9 -42.39 8.94 0.26
N TRP A 10 -42.80 9.47 1.43
CA TRP A 10 -41.87 10.08 2.38
C TRP A 10 -41.07 9.06 3.20
N LEU A 11 -41.62 7.86 3.43
CA LEU A 11 -40.93 6.81 4.19
C LEU A 11 -39.86 6.05 3.37
N ALA A 12 -39.97 6.04 2.05
CA ALA A 12 -39.04 5.33 1.17
C ALA A 12 -37.71 6.07 0.92
N CYS A 13 -37.66 7.38 1.17
CA CYS A 13 -36.45 8.19 0.95
C CYS A 13 -35.42 8.09 2.09
N LEU A 14 -35.83 7.60 3.27
CA LEU A 14 -34.96 7.49 4.45
C LEU A 14 -34.03 6.26 4.45
N LEU A 15 -34.16 5.35 3.48
CA LEU A 15 -33.39 4.10 3.43
C LEU A 15 -32.12 4.16 2.55
N CYS A 16 -31.83 5.31 1.94
CA CYS A 16 -30.61 5.54 1.15
C CYS A 16 -29.57 6.35 1.95
N LEU A 17 -29.41 6.07 3.24
CA LEU A 17 -28.28 6.60 4.01
C LEU A 17 -27.01 5.93 3.46
N PRO A 18 -26.09 6.69 2.83
CA PRO A 18 -24.83 6.13 2.36
C PRO A 18 -24.08 5.62 3.59
N ILE A 19 -23.84 4.30 3.63
CA ILE A 19 -22.94 3.73 4.63
C ILE A 19 -21.57 4.38 4.39
N PRO A 20 -21.00 5.13 5.35
CA PRO A 20 -19.64 5.62 5.20
C PRO A 20 -18.74 4.39 5.08
N CYS A 21 -18.23 4.16 3.87
CA CYS A 21 -17.14 3.23 3.65
C CYS A 21 -15.94 3.87 4.36
N LEU A 22 -15.63 3.40 5.56
CA LEU A 22 -14.38 3.71 6.25
C LEU A 22 -13.27 3.23 5.31
N ALA A 23 -12.74 4.16 4.52
CA ALA A 23 -11.54 3.96 3.74
C ALA A 23 -10.42 3.70 4.75
N GLY A 24 -10.10 2.43 4.98
CA GLY A 24 -9.10 1.99 5.93
C GLY A 24 -7.72 2.49 5.48
N GLY A 25 -7.28 3.61 6.07
CA GLY A 25 -5.89 4.05 6.02
C GLY A 25 -4.97 3.06 6.72
N MET A 26 -3.67 3.20 6.49
CA MET A 26 -2.68 2.52 7.34
C MET A 26 -2.84 3.02 8.77
N LEU A 27 -2.70 2.12 9.75
CA LEU A 27 -2.60 2.56 11.14
C LEU A 27 -1.25 3.23 11.34
N ASP A 28 -1.27 4.50 11.70
CA ASP A 28 -0.08 5.21 12.17
C ASP A 28 0.49 4.47 13.37
N GLY A 29 1.79 4.21 13.33
CA GLY A 29 2.47 3.50 14.40
C GLY A 29 3.58 2.58 13.93
N GLU A 30 4.00 1.72 14.83
CA GLU A 30 5.09 0.79 14.61
C GLU A 30 4.59 -0.49 13.95
N TRP A 31 5.33 -0.95 12.96
CA TRP A 31 5.04 -2.15 12.18
C TRP A 31 6.26 -3.06 12.18
N LEU A 32 6.02 -4.37 12.32
CA LEU A 32 7.02 -5.41 12.07
C LEU A 32 6.92 -5.82 10.61
N VAL A 33 7.95 -5.54 9.83
CA VAL A 33 8.01 -5.80 8.39
C VAL A 33 9.01 -6.91 8.13
N THR A 34 8.56 -7.97 7.46
CA THR A 34 9.40 -9.08 7.00
C THR A 34 9.46 -9.08 5.49
N THR A 35 10.64 -9.26 4.93
CA THR A 35 10.86 -9.25 3.48
C THR A 35 11.44 -10.58 3.02
N SER A 36 11.06 -10.99 1.82
CA SER A 36 11.59 -12.15 1.11
C SER A 36 11.91 -11.76 -0.32
N ILE A 37 13.04 -12.21 -0.83
CA ILE A 37 13.53 -11.88 -2.17
C ILE A 37 13.58 -13.17 -2.98
N ARG A 38 13.01 -13.15 -4.18
CA ARG A 38 13.11 -14.22 -5.15
C ARG A 38 13.92 -13.75 -6.34
N ILE A 39 14.98 -14.49 -6.62
CA ILE A 39 15.85 -14.27 -7.78
C ILE A 39 15.67 -15.46 -8.74
N PRO A 40 15.31 -15.22 -10.01
CA PRO A 40 15.21 -16.27 -11.01
C PRO A 40 16.50 -17.11 -11.07
N GLY A 41 16.36 -18.43 -11.01
CA GLY A 41 17.50 -19.37 -11.04
C GLY A 41 18.19 -19.62 -9.69
N MET A 42 17.95 -18.79 -8.65
CA MET A 42 18.50 -19.00 -7.30
C MET A 42 17.45 -19.35 -6.24
N GLY A 43 16.17 -19.07 -6.51
CA GLY A 43 15.06 -19.36 -5.60
C GLY A 43 14.74 -18.20 -4.65
N THR A 44 14.09 -18.51 -3.52
CA THR A 44 13.67 -17.51 -2.52
C THR A 44 14.68 -17.47 -1.37
N MET A 45 15.10 -16.26 -1.00
CA MET A 45 15.99 -15.96 0.13
C MET A 45 15.30 -14.99 1.10
N PRO A 46 15.58 -15.09 2.41
CA PRO A 46 15.07 -14.12 3.38
C PRO A 46 15.75 -12.76 3.19
N GLY A 47 14.96 -11.68 3.10
CA GLY A 47 15.47 -10.31 3.07
C GLY A 47 15.72 -9.73 4.48
N GLY A 48 14.94 -10.18 5.46
CA GLY A 48 15.08 -9.82 6.87
C GLY A 48 13.79 -9.28 7.48
N THR A 49 13.78 -9.15 8.81
CA THR A 49 12.67 -8.61 9.59
C THR A 49 13.12 -7.37 10.35
N HIS A 50 12.40 -6.26 10.21
CA HIS A 50 12.70 -4.99 10.87
C HIS A 50 11.43 -4.35 11.43
N ARG A 51 11.60 -3.50 12.44
CA ARG A 51 10.53 -2.66 12.98
C ARG A 51 10.65 -1.28 12.34
N HIS A 52 9.55 -0.73 11.86
CA HIS A 52 9.51 0.59 11.25
C HIS A 52 8.30 1.37 11.74
N CYS A 53 8.50 2.65 12.04
CA CYS A 53 7.43 3.56 12.43
C CYS A 53 6.93 4.25 11.16
N TYR A 54 5.68 4.00 10.78
CA TYR A 54 5.02 4.66 9.66
C TYR A 54 4.06 5.73 10.18
N ASP A 55 4.09 6.90 9.54
CA ASP A 55 3.20 8.03 9.79
C ASP A 55 2.69 8.63 8.47
N ASP A 56 1.90 9.71 8.53
CA ASP A 56 1.37 10.39 7.35
C ASP A 56 2.44 10.88 6.34
N GLN A 57 3.68 11.08 6.79
CA GLN A 57 4.81 11.54 5.97
C GLN A 57 5.71 10.40 5.48
N ASP A 58 5.72 9.28 6.20
CA ASP A 58 6.51 8.10 5.90
C ASP A 58 5.63 6.94 5.44
N SER A 59 5.57 6.76 4.13
CA SER A 59 4.74 5.74 3.50
C SER A 59 5.58 4.51 3.10
N PRO A 60 5.05 3.28 3.23
CA PRO A 60 5.70 2.08 2.70
C PRO A 60 5.78 2.02 1.16
N TYR A 61 5.21 2.99 0.46
CA TYR A 61 5.40 3.18 -0.98
C TYR A 61 6.24 4.43 -1.27
N PRO A 62 6.98 4.46 -2.38
CA PRO A 62 7.88 5.57 -2.72
C PRO A 62 7.09 6.88 -2.89
N ALA A 63 7.03 7.67 -1.80
CA ALA A 63 6.36 8.97 -1.77
C ALA A 63 7.24 10.08 -2.40
N ARG A 64 8.55 9.86 -2.45
CA ARG A 64 9.54 10.75 -3.07
C ARG A 64 10.50 9.93 -3.89
N ALA A 65 10.32 10.05 -5.19
CA ALA A 65 11.27 9.57 -6.18
C ALA A 65 12.37 10.66 -6.27
N ASP A 66 13.65 10.29 -6.13
CA ASP A 66 14.79 11.22 -6.16
C ASP A 66 15.08 11.70 -7.59
N GLU A 67 16.12 12.52 -7.84
CA GLU A 67 16.42 12.98 -9.21
C GLU A 67 16.70 11.83 -10.21
N ARG A 68 16.98 10.62 -9.69
CA ARG A 68 17.36 9.46 -10.48
C ARG A 68 16.24 8.44 -10.60
N CYS A 69 15.33 8.35 -9.64
CA CYS A 69 14.14 7.53 -9.70
C CYS A 69 12.92 8.43 -9.81
N HIS A 70 12.08 8.25 -10.83
CA HIS A 70 10.86 9.03 -11.00
C HIS A 70 9.62 8.14 -10.86
N LEU A 71 8.61 8.66 -10.15
CA LEU A 71 7.31 8.00 -10.03
C LEU A 71 6.57 8.12 -11.38
N VAL A 72 6.44 7.01 -12.09
CA VAL A 72 5.72 6.93 -13.38
C VAL A 72 4.22 6.92 -13.15
N SER A 73 3.75 6.15 -12.17
CA SER A 73 2.34 6.14 -11.79
C SER A 73 2.13 5.67 -10.35
N MET A 74 1.05 6.14 -9.74
CA MET A 74 0.54 5.64 -8.47
C MET A 74 -0.98 5.64 -8.52
N LYS A 75 -1.58 4.53 -8.09
CA LYS A 75 -3.03 4.32 -8.07
C LYS A 75 -3.43 3.72 -6.74
N GLN A 76 -4.45 4.31 -6.12
CA GLN A 76 -5.08 3.75 -4.95
C GLN A 76 -6.39 3.08 -5.34
N LEU A 77 -6.49 1.79 -5.03
CA LEU A 77 -7.64 0.92 -5.26
C LEU A 77 -8.12 0.42 -3.90
N ALA A 78 -9.04 1.17 -3.29
CA ALA A 78 -9.50 0.94 -1.92
C ALA A 78 -8.34 0.88 -0.91
N ASN A 79 -8.03 -0.32 -0.42
CA ASN A 79 -6.99 -0.61 0.55
C ASN A 79 -5.66 -1.05 -0.08
N THR A 80 -5.57 -1.03 -1.41
CA THR A 80 -4.40 -1.43 -2.18
C THR A 80 -3.80 -0.23 -2.91
N VAL A 81 -2.50 -0.02 -2.78
CA VAL A 81 -1.76 1.00 -3.52
C VAL A 81 -0.84 0.30 -4.51
N GLN A 82 -1.02 0.59 -5.79
CA GLN A 82 -0.14 0.17 -6.88
C GLN A 82 0.72 1.36 -7.29
N TRP A 83 2.00 1.11 -7.50
CA TRP A 83 2.95 2.15 -7.90
C TRP A 83 3.96 1.61 -8.90
N HIS A 84 4.49 2.52 -9.71
CA HIS A 84 5.48 2.23 -10.73
C HIS A 84 6.50 3.35 -10.72
N VAL A 85 7.76 2.98 -10.51
CA VAL A 85 8.92 3.87 -10.50
C VAL A 85 9.87 3.42 -11.60
N HIS A 86 10.42 4.38 -12.33
CA HIS A 86 11.52 4.16 -13.26
C HIS A 86 12.75 4.85 -12.70
N CYS A 87 13.88 4.14 -12.63
CA CYS A 87 15.15 4.66 -12.14
C CYS A 87 16.20 4.67 -13.22
N GLN A 88 16.85 5.81 -13.43
CA GLN A 88 18.01 6.00 -14.29
C GLN A 88 19.23 6.35 -13.42
N THR A 89 20.12 5.39 -13.27
CA THR A 89 21.33 5.51 -12.43
C THR A 89 22.58 5.28 -13.27
N SER A 90 23.76 5.50 -12.69
CA SER A 90 25.04 5.22 -13.37
C SER A 90 25.22 3.74 -13.72
N SER A 91 24.53 2.82 -13.04
CA SER A 91 24.53 1.39 -13.34
C SER A 91 23.53 0.99 -14.44
N GLY A 92 22.69 1.92 -14.89
CA GLY A 92 21.70 1.68 -15.94
C GLY A 92 20.28 2.04 -15.52
N GLU A 93 19.34 1.68 -16.41
CA GLU A 93 17.91 1.85 -16.21
C GLU A 93 17.30 0.66 -15.48
N SER A 94 16.32 0.92 -14.63
CA SER A 94 15.53 -0.10 -13.96
C SER A 94 14.08 0.32 -13.80
N GLU A 95 13.19 -0.66 -13.85
CA GLU A 95 11.75 -0.51 -13.66
C GLU A 95 11.32 -1.23 -12.40
N ILE A 96 10.64 -0.51 -11.51
CA ILE A 96 10.18 -1.04 -10.23
C ILE A 96 8.67 -0.89 -10.18
N ARG A 97 7.95 -2.01 -10.19
CA ARG A 97 6.49 -2.04 -10.03
C ARG A 97 6.17 -2.68 -8.70
N GLY A 98 5.36 -2.01 -7.90
CA GLY A 98 4.95 -2.52 -6.60
C GLY A 98 3.45 -2.42 -6.39
N GLU A 99 2.97 -3.29 -5.52
CA GLU A 99 1.62 -3.26 -4.99
C GLU A 99 1.69 -3.50 -3.48
N THR A 100 0.89 -2.76 -2.72
CA THR A 100 0.77 -2.95 -1.28
C THR A 100 -0.69 -2.93 -0.88
N THR A 101 -1.17 -4.06 -0.36
CA THR A 101 -2.52 -4.24 0.16
C THR A 101 -2.51 -4.18 1.69
N ARG A 102 -3.47 -3.46 2.26
CA ARG A 102 -3.57 -3.24 3.71
C ARG A 102 -4.89 -3.75 4.25
N THR A 103 -4.86 -4.45 5.38
CA THR A 103 -6.08 -5.01 5.99
C THR A 103 -5.97 -4.93 7.50
N GLY A 104 -6.47 -3.84 8.09
CA GLY A 104 -6.40 -3.62 9.53
C GLY A 104 -4.96 -3.58 10.04
N GLU A 105 -4.59 -4.55 10.86
CA GLU A 105 -3.26 -4.71 11.46
C GLU A 105 -2.27 -5.49 10.58
N GLN A 106 -2.62 -5.78 9.34
CA GLN A 106 -1.78 -6.52 8.40
C GLN A 106 -1.53 -5.71 7.12
N MET A 107 -0.33 -5.90 6.56
CA MET A 107 0.09 -5.33 5.29
C MET A 107 0.76 -6.43 4.47
N HIS A 108 0.46 -6.49 3.17
CA HIS A 108 1.15 -7.36 2.23
C HIS A 108 1.61 -6.53 1.04
N GLY A 109 2.89 -6.61 0.72
CA GLY A 109 3.51 -5.92 -0.40
C GLY A 109 4.15 -6.90 -1.36
N SER A 110 4.12 -6.58 -2.64
CA SER A 110 4.90 -7.26 -3.67
C SER A 110 5.57 -6.22 -4.57
N MET A 111 6.78 -6.50 -5.02
CA MET A 111 7.54 -5.65 -5.92
C MET A 111 8.23 -6.51 -6.97
N HIS A 112 8.22 -6.04 -8.21
CA HIS A 112 8.98 -6.59 -9.32
C HIS A 112 9.95 -5.54 -9.82
N ILE A 113 11.23 -5.89 -9.81
CA ILE A 113 12.32 -5.06 -10.30
C ILE A 113 12.83 -5.69 -11.60
N THR A 114 12.88 -4.90 -12.66
CA THR A 114 13.49 -5.26 -13.95
C THR A 114 14.67 -4.33 -14.17
N SER A 115 15.85 -4.89 -14.42
CA SER A 115 17.07 -4.13 -14.70
C SER A 115 17.94 -4.85 -15.74
N ALA A 116 19.02 -4.21 -16.19
CA ALA A 116 20.00 -4.84 -17.06
C ALA A 116 20.66 -6.09 -16.42
N ASP A 117 20.77 -6.11 -15.08
CA ASP A 117 21.37 -7.21 -14.32
C ASP A 117 20.41 -8.38 -14.08
N GLY A 118 19.13 -8.21 -14.43
CA GLY A 118 18.09 -9.23 -14.34
C GLY A 118 16.83 -8.77 -13.61
N ASN A 119 15.93 -9.75 -13.41
CA ASN A 119 14.66 -9.55 -12.72
C ASN A 119 14.74 -10.02 -11.27
N MET A 120 14.05 -9.32 -10.39
CA MET A 120 13.95 -9.68 -8.97
C MET A 120 12.53 -9.45 -8.49
N ASP A 121 11.98 -10.42 -7.77
CA ASP A 121 10.71 -10.27 -7.06
C ASP A 121 10.99 -10.09 -5.57
N MET A 122 10.30 -9.17 -4.92
CA MET A 122 10.32 -9.00 -3.48
C MET A 122 8.90 -9.10 -2.93
N VAL A 123 8.74 -9.80 -1.83
CA VAL A 123 7.49 -9.89 -1.07
C VAL A 123 7.74 -9.33 0.31
N MET A 124 6.74 -8.61 0.83
CA MET A 124 6.77 -7.96 2.13
C MET A 124 5.52 -8.32 2.91
N ASP A 125 5.69 -8.74 4.15
CA ASP A 125 4.60 -8.98 5.09
C ASP A 125 4.79 -8.10 6.32
N GLY A 126 3.79 -7.29 6.63
CA GLY A 126 3.78 -6.33 7.72
C GLY A 126 2.71 -6.67 8.76
N ARG A 127 3.06 -6.50 10.04
CA ARG A 127 2.11 -6.59 11.17
C ARG A 127 2.22 -5.37 12.07
N TYR A 128 1.08 -4.77 12.40
CA TYR A 128 1.00 -3.64 13.32
C TYR A 128 1.41 -4.08 14.73
N LEU A 129 2.24 -3.28 15.39
CA LEU A 129 2.74 -3.51 16.75
C LEU A 129 2.15 -2.55 17.78
N GLY A 130 1.51 -1.47 17.33
CA GLY A 130 0.97 -0.41 18.20
C GLY A 130 1.54 0.97 17.85
N PRO A 131 1.26 1.99 18.67
CA PRO A 131 1.81 3.33 18.47
C PRO A 131 3.34 3.33 18.47
N CYS A 132 3.96 4.22 17.70
CA CYS A 132 5.41 4.38 17.76
C CYS A 132 5.87 4.79 19.16
N ALA A 133 7.02 4.26 19.59
CA ALA A 133 7.66 4.75 20.79
C ALA A 133 8.02 6.22 20.61
N ALA A 134 7.61 7.08 21.55
CA ALA A 134 8.06 8.46 21.60
C ALA A 134 9.60 8.46 21.70
N HIS A 135 10.27 8.96 20.66
CA HIS A 135 11.70 9.22 20.78
C HIS A 135 11.90 10.31 21.85
N PRO A 136 12.77 10.11 22.86
CA PRO A 136 13.10 11.14 23.85
C PRO A 136 13.83 12.33 23.23
#